data_AF-A0A2D7HLE1-F1
#
_entry.id   AF-A0A2D7HLE1-F1
#
_cell.length_a   1.000
_cell.length_b   1.000
_cell.length_c   1.000
_cell.angle_alpha   90.00
_cell.angle_beta   90.00
_cell.angle_gamma   90.00
#
_symmetry.space_group_name_H-M   'P 1'
#
loop_
_entity.id
_entity.type
_entity.pdbx_description
1 polymer ?
#
loop_
_entity_poly.entity_id
_entity_poly.type
_entity_poly.pdbx_seq_one_letter_code
_entity_poly.pdbx_strand_id
1 'polypeptide(L)'
;MLAKLPLLIVACLASLDTVADACPFCSALAPTLSDDIEEGAVAVMACFVSENEALDGSGTYPMRITAVVKGDSDLKDSLIEVTAKNPPVKGELFWLVGYGQERPQWSPAKSISKAAVPYLLSLRDLKGSGAERLEHFLSFLQHSDPLVVSDAYNEFADASLTEIAALSGKLDRSWVIATLLDPTVTRHRRRLCWTFLSQCGKASDARLFHEVRRKSKDNLTFEVGMDAAISCFITLGGEQALARIERDYLANPEAEYLDSFAAINAIRVQGTDLKIISRERLAQSLRHVLSRPSLADLVIPDLARWEDWGAMDTIVQLFRRLTEEHRLVKQATVLYLKCCPLPAAAKALERLRTIDPDAVRSAESSMLFYPGLATVPVPPPTDESGASDKEAVGIPRITELPSSGSGKVDAK
;
A
#
# COMPACT_ATOMS: atom_id res chain seq x y z
N MET A 1 -18.35 -13.11 61.14
CA MET A 1 -18.51 -12.68 59.73
C MET A 1 -17.40 -11.70 59.41
N LEU A 2 -16.44 -12.08 58.56
CA LEU A 2 -15.58 -11.21 57.74
C LEU A 2 -14.61 -12.12 56.99
N ALA A 3 -15.00 -12.47 55.75
CA ALA A 3 -14.18 -13.27 54.84
C ALA A 3 -13.13 -12.38 54.17
N LYS A 4 -11.88 -12.85 54.16
CA LYS A 4 -10.77 -12.24 53.40
C LYS A 4 -10.86 -12.72 51.95
N LEU A 5 -10.94 -11.78 51.01
CA LEU A 5 -10.81 -12.04 49.57
C LEU A 5 -9.42 -11.55 49.11
N PRO A 6 -8.58 -12.37 48.46
CA PRO A 6 -7.32 -11.88 47.91
C PRO A 6 -7.56 -11.22 46.55
N LEU A 7 -6.96 -10.03 46.39
CA LEU A 7 -6.93 -9.25 45.16
C LEU A 7 -6.00 -9.94 44.15
N LEU A 8 -6.57 -10.54 43.11
CA LEU A 8 -5.82 -11.12 41.99
C LEU A 8 -5.46 -9.98 41.01
N ILE A 9 -4.20 -9.55 41.01
CA ILE A 9 -3.68 -8.61 40.01
C ILE A 9 -3.36 -9.45 38.76
N VAL A 10 -4.23 -9.39 37.76
CA VAL A 10 -3.95 -9.89 36.40
C VAL A 10 -3.10 -8.82 35.71
N ALA A 11 -1.80 -9.07 35.60
CA ALA A 11 -0.93 -8.29 34.74
C ALA A 11 -1.20 -8.70 33.28
N CYS A 12 -2.01 -7.93 32.56
CA CYS A 12 -2.08 -8.01 31.11
C CYS A 12 -0.74 -7.53 30.54
N LEU A 13 0.15 -8.47 30.23
CA LEU A 13 1.26 -8.25 29.31
C LEU A 13 0.64 -8.00 27.94
N ALA A 14 0.45 -6.73 27.58
CA ALA A 14 0.23 -6.34 26.20
C ALA A 14 1.54 -6.63 25.47
N SER A 15 1.55 -7.66 24.64
CA SER A 15 2.57 -7.84 23.60
C SER A 15 2.55 -6.56 22.77
N LEU A 16 3.62 -5.78 22.85
CA LEU A 16 3.93 -4.80 21.83
C LEU A 16 4.35 -5.60 20.60
N ASP A 17 3.38 -6.05 19.83
CA ASP A 17 3.65 -6.44 18.46
C ASP A 17 4.13 -5.16 17.77
N THR A 18 5.44 -5.07 17.55
CA THR A 18 6.00 -4.12 16.59
C THR A 18 5.31 -4.41 15.27
N VAL A 19 4.32 -3.59 14.93
CA VAL A 19 3.78 -3.55 13.57
C VAL A 19 4.99 -3.34 12.67
N ALA A 20 5.33 -4.35 11.88
CA ALA A 20 6.35 -4.20 10.87
C ALA A 20 5.81 -3.18 9.87
N ASP A 21 6.44 -2.02 9.80
CA ASP A 21 6.09 -1.01 8.79
C ASP A 21 6.49 -1.57 7.42
N ALA A 22 5.51 -1.96 6.60
CA ALA A 22 5.73 -2.44 5.24
C ALA A 22 6.38 -1.37 4.34
N CYS A 23 6.94 -1.78 3.20
CA CYS A 23 7.62 -0.87 2.28
C CYS A 23 6.63 0.22 1.79
N PRO A 24 6.89 1.52 2.07
CA PRO A 24 5.91 2.58 1.82
C PRO A 24 5.77 2.95 0.33
N PHE A 25 6.67 2.47 -0.52
CA PHE A 25 6.58 2.61 -1.98
C PHE A 25 5.96 1.40 -2.66
N CYS A 26 5.99 0.26 -1.97
CA CYS A 26 5.57 -1.01 -2.50
C CYS A 26 4.06 -1.17 -2.30
N SER A 27 3.48 -2.07 -3.06
CA SER A 27 2.10 -2.48 -2.85
C SER A 27 2.08 -3.97 -3.07
N ALA A 28 1.79 -4.73 -2.01
CA ALA A 28 1.58 -6.16 -2.12
C ALA A 28 0.42 -6.40 -3.10
N LEU A 29 0.62 -7.32 -4.03
CA LEU A 29 -0.38 -7.64 -5.06
C LEU A 29 -1.37 -8.70 -4.57
N ALA A 30 -0.96 -9.47 -3.57
CA ALA A 30 -1.69 -10.52 -2.88
C ALA A 30 -0.97 -10.83 -1.55
N PRO A 31 -1.60 -11.54 -0.61
CA PRO A 31 -0.88 -12.20 0.47
C PRO A 31 0.26 -13.07 -0.08
N THR A 32 1.32 -13.22 0.71
CA THR A 32 2.45 -14.09 0.35
C THR A 32 2.05 -15.55 0.51
N LEU A 33 2.75 -16.45 -0.18
CA LEU A 33 2.63 -17.88 0.06
C LEU A 33 3.13 -18.27 1.45
N SER A 34 3.97 -17.43 2.07
CA SER A 34 4.38 -17.62 3.46
C SER A 34 3.23 -17.30 4.42
N ASP A 35 2.42 -16.27 4.17
CA ASP A 35 1.19 -15.97 4.93
C ASP A 35 0.19 -17.13 4.81
N ASP A 36 -0.04 -17.61 3.59
CA ASP A 36 -0.85 -18.79 3.30
C ASP A 36 -0.39 -20.01 4.14
N ILE A 37 0.93 -20.24 4.21
CA ILE A 37 1.51 -21.31 5.02
C ILE A 37 1.32 -21.02 6.50
N GLU A 38 1.52 -19.80 6.97
CA GLU A 38 1.39 -19.43 8.39
C GLU A 38 -0.04 -19.60 8.90
N GLU A 39 -1.03 -19.08 8.15
CA GLU A 39 -2.45 -19.14 8.48
C GLU A 39 -3.04 -20.56 8.32
N GLY A 40 -2.57 -21.32 7.31
CA GLY A 40 -3.05 -22.67 7.03
C GLY A 40 -2.68 -23.69 8.11
N ALA A 41 -3.55 -24.68 8.35
CA ALA A 41 -3.21 -25.83 9.19
C ALA A 41 -2.27 -26.81 8.46
N VAL A 42 -2.41 -26.90 7.14
CA VAL A 42 -1.64 -27.79 6.25
C VAL A 42 -1.40 -27.07 4.92
N ALA A 43 -0.22 -27.26 4.33
CA ALA A 43 0.12 -26.73 3.00
C ALA A 43 0.85 -27.80 2.19
N VAL A 44 0.36 -28.11 0.98
CA VAL A 44 0.83 -29.23 0.17
C VAL A 44 0.90 -28.89 -1.31
N MET A 45 1.71 -29.68 -2.03
CA MET A 45 1.65 -29.76 -3.48
C MET A 45 1.01 -31.08 -3.89
N ALA A 46 0.02 -31.03 -4.78
CA ALA A 46 -0.69 -32.21 -5.27
C ALA A 46 -0.69 -32.28 -6.80
N CYS A 47 -0.79 -33.50 -7.33
CA CYS A 47 -0.82 -33.78 -8.76
C CYS A 47 -2.18 -34.40 -9.12
N PHE A 48 -2.76 -33.97 -10.24
CA PHE A 48 -3.96 -34.62 -10.75
C PHE A 48 -3.62 -35.97 -11.41
N VAL A 49 -4.20 -37.06 -10.90
CA VAL A 49 -3.81 -38.44 -11.25
C VAL A 49 -4.86 -39.22 -12.06
N SER A 50 -6.07 -38.67 -12.24
CA SER A 50 -7.18 -39.37 -12.92
C SER A 50 -7.26 -39.06 -14.42
N GLU A 51 -7.89 -39.96 -15.18
CA GLU A 51 -8.32 -39.74 -16.57
C GLU A 51 -9.83 -39.41 -16.67
N ASN A 52 -10.57 -39.47 -15.55
CA ASN A 52 -12.02 -39.29 -15.50
C ASN A 52 -12.45 -37.85 -15.11
N GLU A 53 -13.63 -37.45 -15.58
CA GLU A 53 -14.32 -36.17 -15.32
C GLU A 53 -14.54 -35.89 -13.83
N ALA A 54 -14.91 -34.65 -13.50
CA ALA A 54 -15.18 -34.19 -12.13
C ALA A 54 -16.06 -35.18 -11.37
N LEU A 55 -15.75 -35.41 -10.08
CA LEU A 55 -16.64 -36.16 -9.20
C LEU A 55 -18.01 -35.47 -9.20
N ASP A 56 -19.03 -36.22 -9.61
CA ASP A 56 -20.44 -35.85 -9.54
C ASP A 56 -20.82 -34.53 -10.24
N GLY A 57 -20.04 -34.08 -11.24
CA GLY A 57 -20.28 -32.81 -11.93
C GLY A 57 -20.08 -31.56 -11.05
N SER A 58 -19.52 -31.73 -9.84
CA SER A 58 -19.34 -30.68 -8.83
C SER A 58 -18.11 -29.80 -9.05
N GLY A 59 -17.25 -30.14 -10.01
CA GLY A 59 -15.94 -29.50 -10.19
C GLY A 59 -14.90 -29.93 -9.14
N THR A 60 -15.15 -31.04 -8.43
CA THR A 60 -14.20 -31.63 -7.47
C THR A 60 -13.38 -32.73 -8.13
N TYR A 61 -12.07 -32.71 -7.92
CA TYR A 61 -11.13 -33.61 -8.57
C TYR A 61 -10.24 -34.33 -7.55
N PRO A 62 -10.01 -35.65 -7.70
CA PRO A 62 -9.06 -36.37 -6.86
C PRO A 62 -7.63 -36.00 -7.24
N MET A 63 -6.89 -35.48 -6.26
CA MET A 63 -5.48 -35.11 -6.42
C MET A 63 -4.63 -35.94 -5.45
N ARG A 64 -3.46 -36.41 -5.92
CA ARG A 64 -2.49 -37.11 -5.08
C ARG A 64 -1.48 -36.12 -4.52
N ILE A 65 -1.32 -36.09 -3.21
CA ILE A 65 -0.31 -35.25 -2.56
C ILE A 65 1.08 -35.77 -2.93
N THR A 66 1.91 -34.89 -3.48
CA THR A 66 3.28 -35.19 -3.92
C THR A 66 4.33 -34.69 -2.92
N ALA A 67 4.03 -33.62 -2.19
CA ALA A 67 4.89 -33.06 -1.16
C ALA A 67 4.07 -32.30 -0.11
N VAL A 68 4.56 -32.35 1.13
CA VAL A 68 4.01 -31.61 2.27
C VAL A 68 4.98 -30.50 2.65
N VAL A 69 4.50 -29.26 2.64
CA VAL A 69 5.27 -28.05 3.01
C VAL A 69 4.97 -27.67 4.47
N LYS A 70 3.72 -27.80 4.93
CA LYS A 70 3.33 -27.69 6.34
C LYS A 70 2.30 -28.76 6.69
N GLY A 71 2.36 -29.30 7.91
CA GLY A 71 1.45 -30.33 8.41
C GLY A 71 2.11 -31.70 8.54
N ASP A 72 1.28 -32.74 8.69
CA ASP A 72 1.73 -34.12 8.88
C ASP A 72 2.37 -34.68 7.60
N SER A 73 3.57 -35.24 7.73
CA SER A 73 4.30 -35.87 6.62
C SER A 73 3.61 -37.11 6.06
N ASP A 74 2.77 -37.78 6.86
CA ASP A 74 2.06 -39.00 6.47
C ASP A 74 0.97 -38.73 5.42
N LEU A 75 0.63 -37.45 5.18
CA LEU A 75 -0.24 -37.04 4.08
C LEU A 75 0.38 -37.27 2.70
N LYS A 76 1.69 -37.47 2.60
CA LYS A 76 2.35 -37.74 1.33
C LYS A 76 1.78 -38.98 0.66
N ASP A 77 1.59 -38.92 -0.66
CA ASP A 77 1.00 -39.95 -1.51
C ASP A 77 -0.50 -40.26 -1.27
N SER A 78 -1.13 -39.59 -0.29
CA SER A 78 -2.58 -39.69 -0.07
C SER A 78 -3.40 -39.01 -1.17
N LEU A 79 -4.65 -39.43 -1.33
CA LEU A 79 -5.62 -38.82 -2.24
C LEU A 79 -6.53 -37.86 -1.47
N ILE A 80 -6.68 -36.66 -2.01
CA ILE A 80 -7.58 -35.63 -1.49
C ILE A 80 -8.53 -35.16 -2.59
N GLU A 81 -9.70 -34.69 -2.18
CA GLU A 81 -10.72 -34.14 -3.07
C GLU A 81 -10.68 -32.62 -2.98
N VAL A 82 -10.46 -31.96 -4.11
CA VAL A 82 -10.29 -30.51 -4.17
C VAL A 82 -11.10 -29.92 -5.31
N THR A 83 -11.77 -28.80 -5.03
CA THR A 83 -12.48 -28.04 -6.04
C THR A 83 -11.48 -27.27 -6.92
N ALA A 84 -11.59 -27.46 -8.23
CA ALA A 84 -10.83 -26.71 -9.22
C ALA A 84 -11.77 -25.92 -10.14
N LYS A 85 -11.38 -24.68 -10.47
CA LYS A 85 -12.20 -23.80 -11.31
C LYS A 85 -12.38 -24.33 -12.74
N ASN A 86 -11.36 -25.01 -13.26
CA ASN A 86 -11.34 -25.62 -14.58
C ASN A 86 -10.98 -27.11 -14.44
N PRO A 87 -11.42 -27.97 -15.39
CA PRO A 87 -10.98 -29.36 -15.43
C PRO A 87 -9.44 -29.46 -15.55
N PRO A 88 -8.76 -30.10 -14.58
CA PRO A 88 -7.31 -30.23 -14.58
C PRO A 88 -6.86 -31.26 -15.62
N VAL A 89 -5.65 -31.08 -16.14
CA VAL A 89 -5.03 -32.08 -17.03
C VAL A 89 -4.21 -33.07 -16.22
N LYS A 90 -4.22 -34.35 -16.60
CA LYS A 90 -3.43 -35.39 -15.94
C LYS A 90 -1.96 -34.97 -15.86
N GLY A 91 -1.39 -35.02 -14.66
CA GLY A 91 -0.01 -34.61 -14.39
C GLY A 91 0.18 -33.12 -14.06
N GLU A 92 -0.89 -32.32 -14.09
CA GLU A 92 -0.86 -30.93 -13.64
C GLU A 92 -0.65 -30.86 -12.12
N LEU A 93 0.14 -29.88 -11.68
CA LEU A 93 0.52 -29.68 -10.29
C LEU A 93 -0.26 -28.51 -9.69
N PHE A 94 -0.60 -28.64 -8.42
CA PHE A 94 -1.38 -27.65 -7.68
C PHE A 94 -0.75 -27.35 -6.33
N TRP A 95 -0.80 -26.08 -5.94
CA TRP A 95 -0.57 -25.59 -4.58
C TRP A 95 -1.90 -25.54 -3.83
N LEU A 96 -1.91 -26.07 -2.61
CA LEU A 96 -3.10 -26.23 -1.79
C LEU A 96 -2.81 -25.90 -0.34
N VAL A 97 -3.71 -25.12 0.27
CA VAL A 97 -3.68 -24.78 1.69
C VAL A 97 -4.97 -25.28 2.31
N GLY A 98 -4.86 -26.01 3.42
CA GLY A 98 -6.00 -26.53 4.17
C GLY A 98 -6.15 -25.79 5.50
N TYR A 99 -7.38 -25.38 5.81
CA TYR A 99 -7.72 -24.65 7.03
C TYR A 99 -8.54 -25.52 7.99
N GLY A 100 -8.26 -25.43 9.29
CA GLY A 100 -8.91 -26.24 10.32
C GLY A 100 -8.10 -27.47 10.73
N GLN A 101 -8.21 -27.86 12.01
CA GLN A 101 -7.29 -28.81 12.66
C GLN A 101 -7.62 -30.29 12.43
N GLU A 102 -8.90 -30.68 12.48
CA GLU A 102 -9.29 -32.10 12.40
C GLU A 102 -9.63 -32.57 10.98
N ARG A 103 -10.26 -31.69 10.19
CA ARG A 103 -10.64 -31.93 8.79
C ARG A 103 -10.34 -30.68 7.98
N PRO A 104 -9.15 -30.60 7.36
CA PRO A 104 -8.76 -29.42 6.62
C PRO A 104 -9.74 -29.15 5.49
N GLN A 105 -10.30 -27.94 5.47
CA GLN A 105 -11.04 -27.42 4.33
C GLN A 105 -10.02 -26.84 3.35
N TRP A 106 -9.94 -27.43 2.16
CA TRP A 106 -8.98 -27.02 1.14
C TRP A 106 -9.38 -25.73 0.46
N SER A 107 -8.41 -24.83 0.29
CA SER A 107 -8.52 -23.67 -0.59
C SER A 107 -8.76 -24.11 -2.04
N PRO A 108 -9.31 -23.22 -2.89
CA PRO A 108 -9.33 -23.47 -4.33
C PRO A 108 -7.95 -23.83 -4.87
N ALA A 109 -7.87 -24.82 -5.75
CA ALA A 109 -6.61 -25.30 -6.30
C ALA A 109 -5.91 -24.23 -7.15
N LYS A 110 -4.67 -23.88 -6.78
CA LYS A 110 -3.83 -22.96 -7.55
C LYS A 110 -2.86 -23.76 -8.42
N SER A 111 -3.02 -23.71 -9.73
CA SER A 111 -2.10 -24.39 -10.67
C SER A 111 -0.68 -23.83 -10.52
N ILE A 112 0.32 -24.72 -10.51
CA ILE A 112 1.73 -24.37 -10.38
C ILE A 112 2.56 -25.08 -11.46
N SER A 113 3.65 -24.44 -11.88
CA SER A 113 4.60 -25.07 -12.79
C SER A 113 5.56 -26.00 -12.04
N LYS A 114 6.22 -26.89 -12.77
CA LYS A 114 7.33 -27.69 -12.24
C LYS A 114 8.50 -26.83 -11.76
N ALA A 115 8.69 -25.64 -12.36
CA ALA A 115 9.76 -24.73 -11.98
C ALA A 115 9.49 -24.03 -10.62
N ALA A 116 8.23 -23.96 -10.17
CA ALA A 116 7.87 -23.41 -8.87
C ALA A 116 8.10 -24.39 -7.70
N VAL A 117 8.23 -25.70 -7.98
CA VAL A 117 8.34 -26.72 -6.92
C VAL A 117 9.54 -26.51 -5.99
N PRO A 118 10.78 -26.25 -6.47
CA PRO A 118 11.92 -26.00 -5.57
C PRO A 118 11.71 -24.78 -4.69
N TYR A 119 11.08 -23.73 -5.23
CA TYR A 119 10.75 -22.52 -4.49
C TYR A 119 9.76 -22.82 -3.35
N LEU A 120 8.64 -23.48 -3.64
CA LEU A 120 7.62 -23.85 -2.64
C LEU A 120 8.19 -24.75 -1.54
N LEU A 121 9.04 -25.72 -1.90
CA LEU A 121 9.71 -26.57 -0.92
C LEU A 121 10.64 -25.79 0.00
N SER A 122 11.29 -24.75 -0.52
CA SER A 122 12.18 -23.91 0.28
C SER A 122 11.45 -23.08 1.34
N LEU A 123 10.16 -22.79 1.14
CA LEU A 123 9.35 -22.03 2.10
C LEU A 123 9.12 -22.78 3.41
N ARG A 124 9.16 -24.12 3.41
CA ARG A 124 8.97 -24.95 4.62
C ARG A 124 9.91 -24.56 5.76
N ASP A 125 11.15 -24.25 5.40
CA ASP A 125 12.24 -24.07 6.36
C ASP A 125 12.46 -22.58 6.68
N LEU A 126 11.72 -21.67 6.03
CA LEU A 126 11.75 -20.24 6.29
C LEU A 126 10.76 -19.88 7.40
N LYS A 127 11.25 -19.20 8.44
CA LYS A 127 10.42 -18.71 9.55
C LYS A 127 10.81 -17.29 9.92
N GLY A 128 9.85 -16.56 10.49
CA GLY A 128 10.06 -15.21 11.01
C GLY A 128 10.13 -14.14 9.92
N SER A 129 10.67 -12.98 10.27
CA SER A 129 10.89 -11.82 9.39
C SER A 129 12.37 -11.43 9.38
N GLY A 130 12.74 -10.38 8.63
CA GLY A 130 14.10 -9.83 8.64
C GLY A 130 14.91 -10.06 7.36
N ALA A 131 16.10 -9.44 7.35
CA ALA A 131 16.99 -9.41 6.19
C ALA A 131 17.48 -10.81 5.75
N GLU A 132 17.79 -11.71 6.69
CA GLU A 132 18.24 -13.08 6.37
C GLU A 132 17.16 -13.86 5.61
N ARG A 133 15.89 -13.65 5.97
CA ARG A 133 14.75 -14.20 5.25
C ARG A 133 14.59 -13.54 3.87
N LEU A 134 14.70 -12.22 3.77
CA LEU A 134 14.57 -11.52 2.49
C LEU A 134 15.67 -11.85 1.50
N GLU A 135 16.87 -12.20 1.98
CA GLU A 135 17.96 -12.68 1.13
C GLU A 135 17.57 -13.93 0.35
N HIS A 136 16.78 -14.82 0.94
CA HIS A 136 16.25 -15.99 0.25
C HIS A 136 15.47 -15.58 -1.00
N PHE A 137 14.53 -14.64 -0.85
CA PHE A 137 13.67 -14.14 -1.93
C PHE A 137 14.40 -13.31 -2.98
N LEU A 138 15.52 -12.68 -2.62
CA LEU A 138 16.31 -11.87 -3.54
C LEU A 138 16.71 -12.65 -4.80
N SER A 139 17.06 -13.93 -4.64
CA SER A 139 17.41 -14.82 -5.75
C SER A 139 16.23 -15.13 -6.70
N PHE A 140 15.00 -15.05 -6.20
CA PHE A 140 13.78 -15.41 -6.92
C PHE A 140 13.13 -14.24 -7.66
N LEU A 141 13.56 -13.00 -7.41
CA LEU A 141 13.08 -11.82 -8.14
C LEU A 141 13.40 -11.84 -9.64
N GLN A 142 14.34 -12.68 -10.08
CA GLN A 142 14.71 -12.86 -11.49
C GLN A 142 14.19 -14.16 -12.10
N HIS A 143 13.38 -14.92 -11.36
CA HIS A 143 12.90 -16.21 -11.81
C HIS A 143 12.00 -16.08 -13.06
N SER A 144 11.91 -17.13 -13.88
CA SER A 144 11.06 -17.09 -15.09
C SER A 144 9.59 -17.45 -14.80
N ASP A 145 9.34 -18.13 -13.68
CA ASP A 145 8.00 -18.51 -13.27
C ASP A 145 7.23 -17.32 -12.64
N PRO A 146 6.05 -16.96 -13.15
CA PRO A 146 5.28 -15.82 -12.66
C PRO A 146 4.85 -15.92 -11.19
N LEU A 147 4.53 -17.12 -10.70
CA LEU A 147 4.14 -17.31 -9.30
C LEU A 147 5.33 -17.01 -8.39
N VAL A 148 6.49 -17.57 -8.72
CA VAL A 148 7.73 -17.40 -7.93
C VAL A 148 8.15 -15.94 -7.87
N VAL A 149 8.17 -15.24 -9.02
CA VAL A 149 8.54 -13.82 -9.05
C VAL A 149 7.53 -12.94 -8.32
N SER A 150 6.23 -13.22 -8.50
CA SER A 150 5.19 -12.44 -7.85
C SER A 150 5.23 -12.60 -6.34
N ASP A 151 5.44 -13.82 -5.86
CA ASP A 151 5.52 -14.10 -4.43
C ASP A 151 6.79 -13.48 -3.82
N ALA A 152 7.95 -13.68 -4.45
CA ALA A 152 9.19 -13.02 -4.03
C ALA A 152 9.05 -11.49 -4.01
N TYR A 153 8.33 -10.89 -4.95
CA TYR A 153 8.02 -9.46 -4.91
C TYR A 153 7.14 -9.09 -3.72
N ASN A 154 6.08 -9.86 -3.42
CA ASN A 154 5.19 -9.57 -2.30
C ASN A 154 5.94 -9.63 -0.96
N GLU A 155 6.87 -10.56 -0.80
CA GLU A 155 7.75 -10.64 0.38
C GLU A 155 8.57 -9.37 0.60
N PHE A 156 9.05 -8.74 -0.48
CA PHE A 156 9.69 -7.43 -0.42
C PHE A 156 8.70 -6.27 -0.25
N ALA A 157 7.45 -6.43 -0.68
CA ALA A 157 6.43 -5.41 -0.53
C ALA A 157 5.97 -5.27 0.93
N ASP A 158 5.94 -6.39 1.66
CA ASP A 158 5.58 -6.45 3.09
C ASP A 158 6.77 -6.14 4.01
N ALA A 159 8.00 -6.22 3.48
CA ALA A 159 9.21 -5.87 4.21
C ALA A 159 9.36 -4.37 4.48
N SER A 160 9.91 -4.03 5.63
CA SER A 160 10.29 -2.66 5.96
C SER A 160 11.50 -2.18 5.17
N LEU A 161 11.63 -0.85 4.99
CA LEU A 161 12.83 -0.28 4.36
C LEU A 161 14.10 -0.57 5.16
N THR A 162 13.99 -0.78 6.47
CA THR A 162 15.13 -1.16 7.33
C THR A 162 15.64 -2.55 6.98
N GLU A 163 14.75 -3.53 6.81
CA GLU A 163 15.11 -4.90 6.42
C GLU A 163 15.69 -4.92 5.00
N ILE A 164 15.10 -4.15 4.08
CA ILE A 164 15.63 -4.02 2.71
C ILE A 164 17.01 -3.35 2.72
N ALA A 165 17.24 -2.31 3.52
CA ALA A 165 18.53 -1.63 3.62
C ALA A 165 19.64 -2.55 4.15
N ALA A 166 19.30 -3.47 5.05
CA ALA A 166 20.23 -4.48 5.56
C ALA A 166 20.73 -5.46 4.48
N LEU A 167 20.04 -5.54 3.33
CA LEU A 167 20.48 -6.31 2.16
C LEU A 167 21.39 -5.53 1.20
N SER A 168 21.69 -4.26 1.46
CA SER A 168 22.44 -3.37 0.54
C SER A 168 23.70 -4.01 -0.08
N GLY A 169 24.49 -4.74 0.72
CA GLY A 169 25.71 -5.43 0.26
C GLY A 169 25.49 -6.67 -0.62
N LYS A 170 24.25 -7.13 -0.76
CA LYS A 170 23.85 -8.33 -1.52
C LYS A 170 23.06 -7.99 -2.79
N LEU A 171 22.61 -6.75 -2.94
CA LEU A 171 21.84 -6.31 -4.09
C LEU A 171 22.70 -6.25 -5.37
N ASP A 172 22.24 -6.87 -6.45
CA ASP A 172 22.86 -6.74 -7.77
C ASP A 172 22.47 -5.41 -8.41
N ARG A 173 23.31 -4.39 -8.20
CA ARG A 173 23.14 -3.06 -8.81
C ARG A 173 23.01 -3.11 -10.33
N SER A 174 23.70 -4.02 -11.02
CA SER A 174 23.65 -4.09 -12.49
C SER A 174 22.28 -4.57 -12.96
N TRP A 175 21.77 -5.62 -12.32
CA TRP A 175 20.40 -6.10 -12.57
C TRP A 175 19.35 -5.05 -12.24
N VAL A 176 19.48 -4.34 -11.11
CA VAL A 176 18.56 -3.27 -10.71
C VAL A 176 18.50 -2.19 -11.79
N ILE A 177 19.65 -1.72 -12.27
CA ILE A 177 19.71 -0.68 -13.32
C ILE A 177 19.12 -1.18 -14.64
N ALA A 178 19.43 -2.43 -15.04
CA ALA A 178 18.86 -3.02 -16.25
C ALA A 178 17.33 -3.10 -16.17
N THR A 179 16.80 -3.56 -15.04
CA THR A 179 15.36 -3.69 -14.78
C THR A 179 14.65 -2.32 -14.76
N LEU A 180 15.29 -1.28 -14.21
CA LEU A 180 14.75 0.09 -14.24
C LEU A 180 14.56 0.64 -15.65
N LEU A 181 15.45 0.28 -16.59
CA LEU A 181 15.47 0.81 -17.96
C LEU A 181 14.66 -0.02 -18.95
N ASP A 182 14.24 -1.22 -18.55
CA ASP A 182 13.42 -2.14 -19.35
C ASP A 182 11.97 -1.62 -19.44
N PRO A 183 11.45 -1.35 -20.65
CA PRO A 183 10.09 -0.85 -20.84
C PRO A 183 8.99 -1.85 -20.52
N THR A 184 9.29 -3.15 -20.46
CA THR A 184 8.32 -4.23 -20.21
C THR A 184 8.04 -4.44 -18.72
N VAL A 185 8.90 -3.88 -17.86
CA VAL A 185 8.78 -4.00 -16.40
C VAL A 185 7.60 -3.16 -15.90
N THR A 186 6.77 -3.80 -15.08
CA THR A 186 5.60 -3.19 -14.44
C THR A 186 6.00 -2.10 -13.44
N ARG A 187 5.10 -1.14 -13.20
CA ARG A 187 5.31 -0.04 -12.23
C ARG A 187 5.72 -0.51 -10.83
N HIS A 188 5.11 -1.57 -10.31
CA HIS A 188 5.40 -2.08 -8.96
C HIS A 188 6.82 -2.66 -8.87
N ARG A 189 7.26 -3.43 -9.87
CA ARG A 189 8.65 -3.93 -9.94
C ARG A 189 9.65 -2.79 -10.12
N ARG A 190 9.31 -1.78 -10.93
CA ARG A 190 10.15 -0.60 -11.11
C ARG A 190 10.32 0.19 -9.81
N ARG A 191 9.25 0.36 -9.02
CA ARG A 191 9.32 0.96 -7.67
C ARG A 191 10.22 0.19 -6.71
N LEU A 192 10.15 -1.14 -6.70
CA LEU A 192 11.07 -1.96 -5.90
C LEU A 192 12.52 -1.75 -6.35
N CYS A 193 12.78 -1.68 -7.66
CA CYS A 193 14.12 -1.43 -8.18
C CYS A 193 14.64 -0.03 -7.81
N TRP A 194 13.81 1.00 -7.78
CA TRP A 194 14.21 2.32 -7.26
C TRP A 194 14.57 2.26 -5.76
N THR A 195 13.82 1.47 -4.99
CA THR A 195 14.10 1.23 -3.58
C THR A 195 15.45 0.54 -3.41
N PHE A 196 15.73 -0.52 -4.17
CA PHE A 196 17.04 -1.18 -4.18
C PHE A 196 18.18 -0.27 -4.63
N LEU A 197 17.96 0.54 -5.67
CA LEU A 197 18.97 1.48 -6.15
C LEU A 197 19.31 2.53 -5.09
N SER A 198 18.35 2.91 -4.23
CA SER A 198 18.61 3.81 -3.11
C SER A 198 19.59 3.21 -2.10
N GLN A 199 19.69 1.88 -2.01
CA GLN A 199 20.55 1.16 -1.06
C GLN A 199 21.91 0.77 -1.67
N CYS A 200 21.93 0.31 -2.93
CA CYS A 200 23.15 -0.17 -3.58
C CYS A 200 23.76 0.81 -4.59
N GLY A 201 23.05 1.89 -4.91
CA GLY A 201 23.43 2.87 -5.93
C GLY A 201 24.59 3.78 -5.51
N LYS A 202 25.12 4.50 -6.49
CA LYS A 202 26.16 5.52 -6.32
C LYS A 202 25.58 6.89 -6.65
N ALA A 203 26.24 7.95 -6.19
CA ALA A 203 25.83 9.33 -6.51
C ALA A 203 25.68 9.58 -8.02
N SER A 204 26.52 8.95 -8.86
CA SER A 204 26.41 9.06 -10.32
C SER A 204 25.12 8.47 -10.88
N ASP A 205 24.47 7.53 -10.19
CA ASP A 205 23.23 6.88 -10.63
C ASP A 205 22.00 7.75 -10.48
N ALA A 206 22.10 8.89 -9.78
CA ALA A 206 21.06 9.91 -9.76
C ALA A 206 20.64 10.35 -11.18
N ARG A 207 21.55 10.23 -12.18
CA ARG A 207 21.25 10.49 -13.60
C ARG A 207 20.13 9.60 -14.16
N LEU A 208 19.92 8.40 -13.62
CA LEU A 208 18.91 7.44 -14.09
C LEU A 208 17.49 7.99 -13.94
N PHE A 209 17.24 8.84 -12.95
CA PHE A 209 15.95 9.53 -12.79
C PHE A 209 15.57 10.31 -14.06
N HIS A 210 16.52 11.06 -14.63
CA HIS A 210 16.30 11.82 -15.86
C HIS A 210 16.19 10.93 -17.09
N GLU A 211 16.98 9.86 -17.15
CA GLU A 211 16.93 8.91 -18.26
C GLU A 211 15.57 8.20 -18.34
N VAL A 212 15.08 7.71 -17.21
CA VAL A 212 13.77 7.07 -17.10
C VAL A 212 12.64 8.07 -17.40
N ARG A 213 12.73 9.30 -16.89
CA ARG A 213 11.76 10.37 -17.22
C ARG A 213 11.72 10.72 -18.71
N ARG A 214 12.86 10.66 -19.40
CA ARG A 214 12.89 10.84 -20.85
C ARG A 214 12.18 9.69 -21.56
N LYS A 215 12.47 8.44 -21.18
CA LYS A 215 11.80 7.26 -21.73
C LYS A 215 10.28 7.30 -21.55
N SER A 216 9.77 7.79 -20.41
CA SER A 216 8.32 7.91 -20.19
C SER A 216 7.64 8.99 -21.04
N LYS A 217 8.38 10.01 -21.48
CA LYS A 217 7.87 10.98 -22.46
C LYS A 217 7.82 10.39 -23.87
N ASP A 218 8.78 9.53 -24.21
CA ASP A 218 8.86 8.87 -25.51
C ASP A 218 7.87 7.69 -25.63
N ASN A 219 7.50 7.07 -24.51
CA ASN A 219 6.54 5.97 -24.43
C ASN A 219 5.62 6.13 -23.23
N LEU A 220 4.34 6.47 -23.48
CA LEU A 220 3.34 6.72 -22.45
C LEU A 220 2.99 5.47 -21.61
N THR A 221 3.26 4.26 -22.11
CA THR A 221 3.09 3.01 -21.34
C THR A 221 4.24 2.75 -20.36
N PHE A 222 5.33 3.54 -20.43
CA PHE A 222 6.47 3.42 -19.54
C PHE A 222 6.17 4.12 -18.20
N GLU A 223 5.73 3.34 -17.22
CA GLU A 223 5.35 3.86 -15.90
C GLU A 223 6.55 4.07 -14.96
N VAL A 224 6.98 5.31 -14.72
CA VAL A 224 8.23 5.62 -13.98
C VAL A 224 8.30 5.02 -12.56
N GLY A 225 7.15 4.93 -11.86
CA GLY A 225 7.15 4.72 -10.40
C GLY A 225 7.65 5.97 -9.69
N MET A 226 6.98 7.10 -9.95
CA MET A 226 7.51 8.45 -9.77
C MET A 226 7.94 8.80 -8.34
N ASP A 227 7.20 8.34 -7.34
CA ASP A 227 7.49 8.56 -5.93
C ASP A 227 8.79 7.86 -5.49
N ALA A 228 8.92 6.56 -5.77
CA ALA A 228 10.14 5.80 -5.49
C ALA A 228 11.34 6.37 -6.27
N ALA A 229 11.12 6.79 -7.52
CA ALA A 229 12.14 7.41 -8.36
C ALA A 229 12.66 8.74 -7.78
N ILE A 230 11.76 9.62 -7.34
CA ILE A 230 12.11 10.89 -6.69
C ILE A 230 12.85 10.62 -5.37
N SER A 231 12.36 9.68 -4.56
CA SER A 231 13.02 9.32 -3.30
C SER A 231 14.43 8.79 -3.53
N CYS A 232 14.62 7.94 -4.55
CA CYS A 232 15.95 7.45 -4.94
C CYS A 232 16.85 8.59 -5.43
N PHE A 233 16.32 9.50 -6.25
CA PHE A 233 17.06 10.67 -6.73
C PHE A 233 17.54 11.56 -5.59
N ILE A 234 16.68 11.81 -4.59
CA ILE A 234 17.04 12.56 -3.37
C ILE A 234 18.07 11.78 -2.54
N THR A 235 17.89 10.48 -2.35
CA THR A 235 18.82 9.60 -1.61
C THR A 235 20.24 9.66 -2.20
N LEU A 236 20.36 9.57 -3.53
CA LEU A 236 21.65 9.55 -4.21
C LEU A 236 22.27 10.94 -4.42
N GLY A 237 21.44 11.99 -4.52
CA GLY A 237 21.88 13.36 -4.84
C GLY A 237 21.81 14.37 -3.69
N GLY A 238 21.30 13.97 -2.52
CA GLY A 238 21.17 14.81 -1.33
C GLY A 238 20.36 16.09 -1.54
N GLU A 239 20.76 17.16 -0.86
CA GLU A 239 20.05 18.46 -0.92
C GLU A 239 20.00 19.08 -2.31
N GLN A 240 20.99 18.82 -3.18
CA GLN A 240 20.97 19.33 -4.56
C GLN A 240 19.85 18.69 -5.38
N ALA A 241 19.64 17.39 -5.19
CA ALA A 241 18.51 16.69 -5.79
C ALA A 241 17.18 17.18 -5.21
N LEU A 242 17.08 17.35 -3.88
CA LEU A 242 15.90 17.90 -3.23
C LEU A 242 15.53 19.29 -3.77
N ALA A 243 16.50 20.21 -3.87
CA ALA A 243 16.29 21.56 -4.40
C ALA A 243 15.75 21.56 -5.84
N ARG A 244 16.11 20.56 -6.64
CA ARG A 244 15.55 20.38 -7.97
C ARG A 244 14.11 19.88 -7.93
N ILE A 245 13.80 18.92 -7.06
CA ILE A 245 12.43 18.41 -6.89
C ILE A 245 11.49 19.53 -6.39
N GLU A 246 11.96 20.36 -5.45
CA GLU A 246 11.24 21.53 -4.97
C GLU A 246 10.86 22.46 -6.12
N ARG A 247 11.84 22.82 -6.96
CA ARG A 247 11.62 23.70 -8.11
C ARG A 247 10.68 23.07 -9.13
N ASP A 248 10.94 21.83 -9.52
CA ASP A 248 10.30 21.21 -10.69
C ASP A 248 8.87 20.75 -10.38
N TYR A 249 8.58 20.34 -9.14
CA TYR A 249 7.32 19.67 -8.76
C TYR A 249 6.54 20.31 -7.61
N LEU A 250 7.18 20.98 -6.64
CA LEU A 250 6.48 21.52 -5.47
C LEU A 250 6.10 22.99 -5.66
N ALA A 251 7.09 23.81 -6.01
CA ALA A 251 6.96 25.26 -6.20
C ALA A 251 6.46 25.65 -7.59
N ASN A 252 6.55 24.75 -8.57
CA ASN A 252 6.08 24.99 -9.94
C ASN A 252 4.54 24.88 -10.01
N PRO A 253 3.80 25.98 -10.29
CA PRO A 253 2.35 25.93 -10.40
C PRO A 253 1.87 25.08 -11.58
N GLU A 254 2.68 24.96 -12.63
CA GLU A 254 2.40 24.20 -13.86
C GLU A 254 2.78 22.72 -13.77
N ALA A 255 3.29 22.27 -12.62
CA ALA A 255 3.61 20.86 -12.43
C ALA A 255 2.32 20.02 -12.38
N GLU A 256 2.28 18.93 -13.13
CA GLU A 256 1.18 17.96 -13.11
C GLU A 256 0.84 17.53 -11.68
N TYR A 257 -0.46 17.38 -11.40
CA TYR A 257 -0.95 17.04 -10.06
C TYR A 257 -0.33 15.73 -9.56
N LEU A 258 -0.34 14.69 -10.40
CA LEU A 258 0.18 13.36 -10.05
C LEU A 258 1.69 13.35 -9.81
N ASP A 259 2.46 14.15 -10.57
CA ASP A 259 3.91 14.30 -10.36
C ASP A 259 4.19 15.04 -9.03
N SER A 260 3.39 16.06 -8.71
CA SER A 260 3.49 16.82 -7.46
C SER A 260 3.11 15.96 -6.25
N PHE A 261 2.05 15.16 -6.39
CA PHE A 261 1.60 14.18 -5.40
C PHE A 261 2.70 13.13 -5.13
N ALA A 262 3.32 12.60 -6.18
CA ALA A 262 4.45 11.67 -6.06
C ALA A 262 5.65 12.30 -5.33
N ALA A 263 5.96 13.58 -5.60
CA ALA A 263 7.02 14.30 -4.91
C ALA A 263 6.73 14.49 -3.41
N ILE A 264 5.49 14.81 -3.04
CA ILE A 264 5.04 14.91 -1.65
C ILE A 264 5.22 13.56 -0.94
N ASN A 265 4.77 12.46 -1.56
CA ASN A 265 4.92 11.11 -0.99
C ASN A 265 6.38 10.72 -0.82
N ALA A 266 7.24 11.02 -1.80
CA ALA A 266 8.67 10.77 -1.69
C ALA A 266 9.30 11.50 -0.49
N ILE A 267 8.95 12.78 -0.28
CA ILE A 267 9.41 13.58 0.86
C ILE A 267 8.89 13.02 2.18
N ARG A 268 7.62 12.58 2.24
CA ARG A 268 7.04 11.96 3.42
C ARG A 268 7.82 10.70 3.83
N VAL A 269 8.15 9.84 2.88
CA VAL A 269 8.95 8.62 3.14
C VAL A 269 10.37 8.98 3.56
N GLN A 270 10.99 9.98 2.93
CA GLN A 270 12.32 10.47 3.35
C GLN A 270 12.33 10.90 4.83
N GLY A 271 11.30 11.62 5.28
CA GLY A 271 11.19 12.09 6.66
C GLY A 271 10.75 11.03 7.67
N THR A 272 10.03 10.00 7.23
CA THR A 272 9.46 8.98 8.12
C THR A 272 10.41 7.78 8.26
N ASP A 273 10.86 7.24 7.13
CA ASP A 273 11.50 5.93 7.05
C ASP A 273 13.02 6.01 6.81
N LEU A 274 13.47 6.89 5.91
CA LEU A 274 14.88 6.91 5.46
C LEU A 274 15.80 7.82 6.28
N LYS A 275 15.28 8.97 6.76
CA LYS A 275 15.99 9.93 7.64
C LYS A 275 17.34 10.43 7.09
N ILE A 276 17.51 10.47 5.76
CA ILE A 276 18.73 10.95 5.08
C ILE A 276 18.82 12.48 5.16
N ILE A 277 17.70 13.16 4.94
CA ILE A 277 17.56 14.61 5.08
C ILE A 277 16.74 14.88 6.36
N SER A 278 17.10 15.91 7.11
CA SER A 278 16.40 16.25 8.36
C SER A 278 14.93 16.60 8.08
N ARG A 279 14.05 16.27 9.05
CA ARG A 279 12.61 16.57 8.92
C ARG A 279 12.35 18.06 8.79
N GLU A 280 13.14 18.89 9.45
CA GLU A 280 13.02 20.35 9.39
C GLU A 280 13.31 20.85 7.97
N ARG A 281 14.32 20.30 7.30
CA ARG A 281 14.64 20.65 5.91
C ARG A 281 13.57 20.15 4.94
N LEU A 282 13.05 18.94 5.15
CA LEU A 282 11.95 18.38 4.35
C LEU A 282 10.62 19.14 4.56
N ALA A 283 10.33 19.60 5.78
CA ALA A 283 9.18 20.43 6.08
C ALA A 283 9.25 21.76 5.30
N GLN A 284 10.43 22.37 5.20
CA GLN A 284 10.62 23.55 4.35
C GLN A 284 10.29 23.28 2.88
N SER A 285 10.61 22.09 2.36
CA SER A 285 10.22 21.66 1.01
C SER A 285 8.69 21.61 0.86
N LEU A 286 8.00 21.00 1.83
CA LEU A 286 6.54 20.87 1.80
C LEU A 286 5.82 22.22 1.94
N ARG A 287 6.41 23.22 2.59
CA ARG A 287 5.85 24.58 2.65
C ARG A 287 5.66 25.20 1.26
N HIS A 288 6.47 24.85 0.26
CA HIS A 288 6.29 25.34 -1.11
C HIS A 288 4.92 24.93 -1.70
N VAL A 289 4.36 23.81 -1.27
CA VAL A 289 3.06 23.31 -1.75
C VAL A 289 1.90 24.15 -1.21
N LEU A 290 2.08 24.88 -0.10
CA LEU A 290 1.03 25.72 0.48
C LEU A 290 0.55 26.83 -0.45
N SER A 291 1.34 27.24 -1.46
CA SER A 291 0.87 28.17 -2.49
C SER A 291 -0.06 27.53 -3.54
N ARG A 292 -0.33 26.22 -3.44
CA ARG A 292 -1.16 25.43 -4.36
C ARG A 292 -2.34 24.83 -3.59
N PRO A 293 -3.47 25.55 -3.48
CA PRO A 293 -4.60 25.15 -2.63
C PRO A 293 -5.13 23.73 -2.84
N SER A 294 -5.10 23.21 -4.07
CA SER A 294 -5.55 21.85 -4.42
C SER A 294 -4.67 20.71 -3.90
N LEU A 295 -3.47 21.03 -3.39
CA LEU A 295 -2.52 20.08 -2.82
C LEU A 295 -2.20 20.38 -1.35
N ALA A 296 -2.69 21.50 -0.80
CA ALA A 296 -2.29 21.99 0.51
C ALA A 296 -2.75 21.05 1.64
N ASP A 297 -3.92 20.43 1.50
CA ASP A 297 -4.45 19.45 2.45
C ASP A 297 -3.56 18.20 2.57
N LEU A 298 -2.79 17.88 1.53
CA LEU A 298 -1.88 16.73 1.54
C LEU A 298 -0.64 16.95 2.40
N VAL A 299 -0.19 18.21 2.57
CA VAL A 299 1.08 18.54 3.24
C VAL A 299 0.91 19.09 4.66
N ILE A 300 -0.21 19.76 4.94
CA ILE A 300 -0.52 20.28 6.29
C ILE A 300 -0.43 19.18 7.38
N PRO A 301 -0.93 17.94 7.16
CA PRO A 301 -0.74 16.83 8.10
C PRO A 301 0.71 16.51 8.42
N ASP A 302 1.57 16.49 7.41
CA ASP A 302 2.99 16.20 7.58
C ASP A 302 3.69 17.34 8.33
N LEU A 303 3.36 18.59 8.02
CA LEU A 303 3.86 19.76 8.75
C LEU A 303 3.44 19.72 10.23
N ALA A 304 2.20 19.33 10.54
CA ALA A 304 1.77 19.15 11.93
C ALA A 304 2.55 18.02 12.63
N ARG A 305 2.68 16.85 11.97
CA ARG A 305 3.38 15.68 12.51
C ARG A 305 4.85 15.93 12.76
N TRP A 306 5.48 16.76 11.92
CA TRP A 306 6.87 17.16 12.06
C TRP A 306 7.05 18.44 12.87
N GLU A 307 6.00 18.89 13.56
CA GLU A 307 6.02 20.05 14.45
C GLU A 307 6.51 21.34 13.78
N ASP A 308 6.25 21.47 12.48
CA ASP A 308 6.64 22.62 11.69
C ASP A 308 5.69 23.79 11.91
N TRP A 309 5.86 24.51 13.02
CA TRP A 309 4.98 25.62 13.42
C TRP A 309 5.21 26.92 12.64
N GLY A 310 6.33 27.02 11.92
CA GLY A 310 6.66 28.20 11.12
C GLY A 310 5.71 28.43 9.93
N ALA A 311 4.94 27.43 9.51
CA ALA A 311 3.94 27.54 8.45
C ALA A 311 2.57 28.10 8.91
N MET A 312 2.36 28.29 10.22
CA MET A 312 1.06 28.60 10.82
C MET A 312 0.37 29.82 10.17
N ASP A 313 1.09 30.93 9.99
CA ASP A 313 0.51 32.15 9.42
C ASP A 313 0.03 31.93 7.98
N THR A 314 0.80 31.20 7.17
CA THR A 314 0.42 30.84 5.80
C THR A 314 -0.81 29.94 5.78
N ILE A 315 -0.85 28.92 6.64
CA ILE A 315 -1.97 27.97 6.76
C ILE A 315 -3.26 28.68 7.19
N VAL A 316 -3.19 29.57 8.19
CA VAL A 316 -4.33 30.38 8.63
C VAL A 316 -4.80 31.33 7.53
N GLN A 317 -3.89 31.91 6.74
CA GLN A 317 -4.26 32.75 5.60
C GLN A 317 -4.95 31.94 4.50
N LEU A 318 -4.52 30.71 4.23
CA LEU A 318 -5.19 29.82 3.30
C LEU A 318 -6.65 29.59 3.71
N PHE A 319 -6.89 29.18 4.96
CA PHE A 319 -8.26 28.97 5.46
C PHE A 319 -9.20 30.15 5.15
N ARG A 320 -8.72 31.39 5.33
CA ARG A 320 -9.52 32.60 5.13
C ARG A 320 -9.84 32.92 3.67
N ARG A 321 -9.00 32.49 2.74
CA ARG A 321 -9.16 32.78 1.31
C ARG A 321 -10.00 31.72 0.59
N LEU A 322 -10.11 30.54 1.19
CA LEU A 322 -10.69 29.38 0.53
C LEU A 322 -12.20 29.27 0.74
N THR A 323 -12.88 28.83 -0.31
CA THR A 323 -14.32 28.56 -0.36
C THR A 323 -14.64 27.15 0.14
N GLU A 324 -15.91 26.74 0.09
CA GLU A 324 -16.35 25.38 0.44
C GLU A 324 -15.72 24.27 -0.41
N GLU A 325 -15.27 24.58 -1.62
CA GLU A 325 -14.62 23.62 -2.53
C GLU A 325 -13.30 23.06 -1.95
N HIS A 326 -12.71 23.73 -0.95
CA HIS A 326 -11.47 23.34 -0.31
C HIS A 326 -11.69 22.91 1.15
N ARG A 327 -12.83 22.27 1.43
CA ARG A 327 -13.19 21.82 2.79
C ARG A 327 -12.09 20.99 3.46
N LEU A 328 -11.39 20.14 2.71
CA LEU A 328 -10.29 19.33 3.23
C LEU A 328 -9.13 20.18 3.74
N VAL A 329 -8.77 21.25 3.03
CA VAL A 329 -7.73 22.20 3.47
C VAL A 329 -8.17 22.93 4.75
N LYS A 330 -9.45 23.33 4.82
CA LYS A 330 -10.01 23.95 6.03
C LYS A 330 -9.94 22.99 7.22
N GLN A 331 -10.31 21.73 7.03
CA GLN A 331 -10.24 20.70 8.07
C GLN A 331 -8.78 20.45 8.51
N ALA A 332 -7.85 20.26 7.57
CA ALA A 332 -6.44 20.08 7.87
C ALA A 332 -5.84 21.27 8.64
N THR A 333 -6.23 22.49 8.29
CA THR A 333 -5.82 23.72 8.99
C THR A 333 -6.24 23.70 10.46
N VAL A 334 -7.50 23.35 10.75
CA VAL A 334 -8.01 23.27 12.13
C VAL A 334 -7.24 22.22 12.93
N LEU A 335 -7.01 21.06 12.34
CA LEU A 335 -6.31 19.94 13.00
C LEU A 335 -4.83 20.28 13.25
N TYR A 336 -4.17 20.96 12.32
CA TYR A 336 -2.84 21.52 12.50
C TYR A 336 -2.78 22.50 13.69
N LEU A 337 -3.73 23.43 13.79
CA LEU A 337 -3.78 24.39 14.90
C LEU A 337 -4.05 23.72 16.25
N LYS A 338 -4.83 22.63 16.28
CA LYS A 338 -5.06 21.83 17.49
C LYS A 338 -3.81 21.07 17.94
N CYS A 339 -2.94 20.68 17.02
CA CYS A 339 -1.67 20.02 17.34
C CYS A 339 -0.59 21.02 17.80
N CYS A 340 -0.68 22.28 17.36
CA CYS A 340 0.32 23.30 17.67
C CYS A 340 0.20 23.78 19.14
N PRO A 341 1.27 23.65 19.97
CA PRO A 341 1.21 24.02 21.39
C PRO A 341 1.30 25.53 21.64
N LEU A 342 1.54 26.34 20.60
CA LEU A 342 1.76 27.77 20.75
C LEU A 342 0.44 28.50 21.10
N PRO A 343 0.43 29.47 22.04
CA PRO A 343 -0.77 30.25 22.37
C PRO A 343 -1.37 30.99 21.16
N ALA A 344 -0.52 31.35 20.19
CA ALA A 344 -0.95 31.96 18.94
C ALA A 344 -1.86 31.04 18.12
N ALA A 345 -1.67 29.72 18.16
CA ALA A 345 -2.52 28.75 17.46
C ALA A 345 -3.92 28.68 18.06
N ALA A 346 -4.03 28.63 19.39
CA ALA A 346 -5.31 28.71 20.09
C ALA A 346 -6.07 30.01 19.73
N LYS A 347 -5.37 31.15 19.74
CA LYS A 347 -5.95 32.44 19.34
C LYS A 347 -6.38 32.46 17.87
N ALA A 348 -5.62 31.80 16.98
CA ALA A 348 -5.99 31.66 15.58
C ALA A 348 -7.24 30.81 15.42
N LEU A 349 -7.33 29.68 16.14
CA LEU A 349 -8.47 28.78 16.11
C LEU A 349 -9.77 29.47 16.57
N GLU A 350 -9.74 30.28 17.63
CA GLU A 350 -10.92 31.07 18.05
C GLU A 350 -11.38 32.05 16.96
N ARG A 351 -10.44 32.66 16.26
CA ARG A 351 -10.78 33.53 15.12
C ARG A 351 -11.41 32.74 13.99
N LEU A 352 -10.89 31.53 13.69
CA LEU A 352 -11.46 30.68 12.66
C LEU A 352 -12.89 30.22 13.01
N ARG A 353 -13.19 29.94 14.29
CA ARG A 353 -14.56 29.64 14.76
C ARG A 353 -15.56 30.77 14.51
N THR A 354 -15.07 32.02 14.48
CA THR A 354 -15.90 33.19 14.15
C THR A 354 -16.09 33.34 12.64
N ILE A 355 -15.09 32.99 11.84
CA ILE A 355 -15.09 33.15 10.38
C ILE A 355 -15.94 32.06 9.72
N ASP A 356 -15.75 30.81 10.15
CA ASP A 356 -16.41 29.63 9.58
C ASP A 356 -16.66 28.58 10.68
N PRO A 357 -17.73 28.76 11.48
CA PRO A 357 -18.04 27.87 12.59
C PRO A 357 -18.35 26.43 12.14
N ASP A 358 -18.92 26.26 10.95
CA ASP A 358 -19.30 24.96 10.41
C ASP A 358 -18.06 24.14 10.02
N ALA A 359 -17.11 24.74 9.31
CA ALA A 359 -15.86 24.07 8.96
C ALA A 359 -15.06 23.65 10.20
N VAL A 360 -15.01 24.52 11.23
CA VAL A 360 -14.31 24.18 12.48
C VAL A 360 -15.01 23.06 13.23
N ARG A 361 -16.33 23.12 13.41
CA ARG A 361 -17.09 22.03 14.06
C ARG A 361 -16.90 20.71 13.34
N SER A 362 -17.00 20.70 12.00
CA SER A 362 -16.81 19.51 11.19
C SER A 362 -15.42 18.90 11.36
N ALA A 363 -14.37 19.73 11.41
CA ALA A 363 -13.02 19.28 11.65
C ALA A 363 -12.83 18.73 13.07
N GLU A 364 -13.42 19.38 14.09
CA GLU A 364 -13.33 18.95 15.48
C GLU A 364 -14.09 17.66 15.76
N SER A 365 -15.17 17.39 15.03
CA SER A 365 -15.94 16.14 15.09
C SER A 365 -15.32 15.02 14.25
N SER A 366 -14.30 15.33 13.44
CA SER A 366 -13.65 14.35 12.58
C SER A 366 -12.73 13.43 13.38
N MET A 367 -12.67 12.16 12.97
CA MET A 367 -11.65 11.22 13.45
C MET A 367 -10.31 11.35 12.70
N LEU A 368 -10.22 12.27 11.73
CA LEU A 368 -8.96 12.63 11.08
C LEU A 368 -8.01 13.18 12.17
N PHE A 369 -6.84 12.54 12.34
CA PHE A 369 -5.83 12.78 13.40
C PHE A 369 -6.17 12.28 14.81
N TYR A 370 -6.55 11.00 14.94
CA TYR A 370 -6.33 10.32 16.22
C TYR A 370 -4.82 10.08 16.43
N PRO A 371 -4.24 10.45 17.59
CA PRO A 371 -2.85 10.10 17.90
C PRO A 371 -2.72 8.57 17.93
N GLY A 372 -1.84 8.01 17.09
CA GLY A 372 -1.54 6.57 17.08
C GLY A 372 -1.99 5.79 15.84
N LEU A 373 -2.74 6.39 14.91
CA LEU A 373 -2.97 5.79 13.59
C LEU A 373 -1.97 6.40 12.61
N ALA A 374 -1.05 5.58 12.09
CA ALA A 374 -0.37 5.89 10.84
C ALA A 374 -1.46 6.26 9.83
N THR A 375 -1.50 7.52 9.39
CA THR A 375 -2.43 7.91 8.34
C THR A 375 -2.05 7.06 7.14
N VAL A 376 -2.88 6.07 6.83
CA VAL A 376 -2.79 5.25 5.63
C VAL A 376 -2.43 6.20 4.48
N PRO A 377 -1.38 5.90 3.68
CA PRO A 377 -1.01 6.73 2.55
C PRO A 377 -2.28 7.08 1.79
N VAL A 378 -2.54 8.38 1.60
CA VAL A 378 -3.66 8.80 0.75
C VAL A 378 -3.50 8.05 -0.56
N PRO A 379 -4.45 7.19 -0.96
CA PRO A 379 -4.30 6.45 -2.20
C PRO A 379 -4.15 7.46 -3.34
N PRO A 380 -3.30 7.19 -4.34
CA PRO A 380 -3.20 8.07 -5.50
C PRO A 380 -4.59 8.24 -6.11
N PRO A 381 -4.89 9.41 -6.72
CA PRO A 381 -6.13 9.59 -7.46
C PRO A 381 -6.27 8.45 -8.47
N THR A 382 -7.42 7.79 -8.49
CA THR A 382 -7.74 6.80 -9.51
C THR A 382 -7.89 7.50 -10.86
N ASP A 383 -7.34 6.94 -11.93
CA ASP A 383 -7.48 7.41 -13.31
C ASP A 383 -8.92 7.23 -13.80
N GLU A 384 -9.88 7.95 -13.22
CA GLU A 384 -11.24 8.08 -13.74
C GLU A 384 -11.52 9.54 -14.05
N SER A 385 -10.99 9.99 -15.18
CA SER A 385 -11.50 11.17 -15.89
C SER A 385 -11.79 10.77 -17.33
N GLY A 386 -13.02 10.31 -17.57
CA GLY A 386 -13.42 9.81 -18.87
C GLY A 386 -14.89 9.42 -19.04
N ALA A 387 -15.85 10.06 -18.37
CA ALA A 387 -17.24 10.06 -18.83
C ALA A 387 -17.97 11.32 -18.34
N SER A 388 -18.48 12.07 -19.31
CA SER A 388 -19.20 13.32 -19.19
C SER A 388 -20.47 13.24 -18.33
N ASP A 389 -20.79 14.36 -17.69
CA ASP A 389 -22.15 14.76 -17.34
C ASP A 389 -23.17 14.31 -18.39
N LYS A 390 -24.16 13.52 -17.96
CA LYS A 390 -25.55 13.53 -18.41
C LYS A 390 -26.42 12.71 -17.45
N GLU A 391 -27.27 13.44 -16.73
CA GLU A 391 -28.60 13.07 -16.21
C GLU A 391 -28.77 11.70 -15.53
N ALA A 392 -29.04 11.68 -14.23
CA ALA A 392 -30.41 11.75 -13.71
C ALA A 392 -30.49 11.43 -12.21
N VAL A 393 -31.09 12.37 -11.51
CA VAL A 393 -31.68 12.32 -10.17
C VAL A 393 -32.44 11.01 -9.90
N GLY A 394 -32.27 10.44 -8.70
CA GLY A 394 -33.06 9.29 -8.24
C GLY A 394 -32.98 9.05 -6.73
N ILE A 395 -33.47 9.99 -5.92
CA ILE A 395 -33.76 9.78 -4.49
C ILE A 395 -34.99 8.85 -4.38
N PRO A 396 -35.00 7.83 -3.49
CA PRO A 396 -36.15 6.94 -3.31
C PRO A 396 -37.33 7.66 -2.65
N ARG A 397 -38.52 7.53 -3.25
CA ARG A 397 -39.79 8.09 -2.77
C ARG A 397 -40.33 7.33 -1.55
N ILE A 398 -40.70 8.11 -0.54
CA ILE A 398 -41.47 7.70 0.63
C ILE A 398 -42.90 7.29 0.23
N THR A 399 -43.39 6.28 0.93
CA THR A 399 -44.68 5.56 0.94
C THR A 399 -45.98 6.38 0.79
N GLU A 400 -46.90 5.84 -0.04
CA GLU A 400 -48.36 5.57 0.20
C GLU A 400 -49.06 6.30 1.38
N LEU A 401 -50.25 6.95 1.30
CA LEU A 401 -51.60 6.72 0.72
C LEU A 401 -52.48 7.99 1.03
N PRO A 402 -53.83 8.06 0.80
CA PRO A 402 -54.65 7.81 -0.39
C PRO A 402 -55.67 8.95 -0.70
N SER A 403 -56.36 8.88 -1.86
CA SER A 403 -57.82 8.66 -1.96
C SER A 403 -58.50 9.32 -3.17
N SER A 404 -59.54 8.59 -3.65
CA SER A 404 -60.54 8.92 -4.68
C SER A 404 -60.00 8.93 -6.13
N GLY A 405 -60.38 8.00 -7.04
CA GLY A 405 -61.73 7.49 -7.32
C GLY A 405 -62.53 8.64 -7.93
N SER A 406 -62.93 8.65 -9.20
CA SER A 406 -63.48 7.57 -10.03
C SER A 406 -63.74 8.10 -11.44
N GLY A 407 -63.78 7.22 -12.45
CA GLY A 407 -64.60 7.45 -13.63
C GLY A 407 -64.01 6.97 -14.95
N LYS A 408 -64.27 5.69 -15.26
CA LYS A 408 -64.28 5.11 -16.61
C LYS A 408 -65.18 5.93 -17.56
N VAL A 409 -64.87 5.96 -18.85
CA VAL A 409 -65.70 5.37 -19.93
C VAL A 409 -64.79 5.04 -21.14
N ASP A 410 -65.13 3.93 -21.77
CA ASP A 410 -64.42 3.09 -22.74
C ASP A 410 -64.25 3.59 -24.19
N ALA A 411 -63.51 2.76 -24.92
CA ALA A 411 -63.73 2.32 -26.31
C ALA A 411 -62.95 3.05 -27.43
N LYS A 412 -61.77 2.51 -27.78
CA LYS A 412 -61.60 1.50 -28.84
C LYS A 412 -60.19 0.94 -28.86
#